data_AF-A0A3S1RW92-F1
#
_entry.id   AF-A0A3S1RW92-F1
#
_cell.length_a   1.000
_cell.length_b   1.000
_cell.length_c   1.000
_cell.angle_alpha   90.00
_cell.angle_beta   90.00
_cell.angle_gamma   90.00
#
_symmetry.space_group_name_H-M   'P 1'
#
loop_
_entity.id
_entity.type
_entity.pdbx_description
1 polymer ?
#
loop_
_entity_poly.entity_id
_entity_poly.type
_entity_poly.pdbx_seq_one_letter_code
_entity_poly.pdbx_strand_id
1 'polypeptide(L)'
;MQNRTIRITLLAALGISAFVMPAIAQTADGQVLSTLQSQVATAAQGWETTVMQAARSLFWILAGIEVGIAAIWLALQAASLDAWFAELVRRIMFVGFFVFVLEQGPDFAKAVVNSLFEIGAGGGSASPANIFNAGLQVASVMSEKVQFGLFEDNALAIAAVFAMVIVVISFSLVAAIFVAVMVEMYVGLLAGMIMLGLGGSSFTKDFAVRYLVYAFSVGM
;
A
#
# COMPACT_ATOMS: atom_id res chain seq x y z
N MET A 1 2.40 51.97 29.21
CA MET A 1 1.49 51.40 28.19
C MET A 1 1.96 50.04 27.63
N GLN A 2 3.27 49.75 27.61
CA GLN A 2 3.87 48.50 27.10
C GLN A 2 3.39 47.19 27.79
N ASN A 3 3.25 47.20 29.12
CA ASN A 3 2.86 45.99 29.89
C ASN A 3 1.41 45.54 29.66
N ARG A 4 0.53 46.43 29.16
CA ARG A 4 -0.87 46.10 28.87
C ARG A 4 -0.99 45.39 27.53
N THR A 5 -0.18 45.79 26.55
CA THR A 5 -0.12 45.15 25.23
C THR A 5 0.44 43.73 25.32
N ILE A 6 1.52 43.52 26.08
CA ILE A 6 2.16 42.20 26.27
C ILE A 6 1.22 41.18 26.94
N ARG A 7 0.42 41.63 27.93
CA ARG A 7 -0.57 40.76 28.58
C ARG A 7 -1.72 40.37 27.64
N ILE A 8 -2.12 41.26 26.75
CA ILE A 8 -3.16 41.00 25.75
C ILE A 8 -2.63 40.04 24.66
N THR A 9 -1.38 40.16 24.22
CA THR A 9 -0.78 39.21 23.28
C THR A 9 -0.56 37.83 23.91
N LEU A 10 -0.15 37.75 25.18
CA LEU A 10 -0.01 36.46 25.88
C LEU A 10 -1.37 35.77 26.09
N LEU A 11 -2.42 36.51 26.45
CA LEU A 11 -3.78 35.97 26.58
C LEU A 11 -4.38 35.57 25.24
N ALA A 12 -4.09 36.30 24.16
CA ALA A 12 -4.48 35.92 22.80
C ALA A 12 -3.73 34.67 22.31
N ALA A 13 -2.44 34.54 22.60
CA ALA A 13 -1.65 33.34 22.27
C ALA A 13 -2.11 32.11 23.07
N LEU A 14 -2.43 32.28 24.36
CA LEU A 14 -3.02 31.23 25.20
C LEU A 14 -4.43 30.84 24.71
N GLY A 15 -5.26 31.82 24.34
CA GLY A 15 -6.58 31.58 23.75
C GLY A 15 -6.51 30.83 22.42
N ILE A 16 -5.59 31.19 21.53
CA ILE A 16 -5.38 30.50 20.26
C ILE A 16 -4.85 29.08 20.51
N SER A 17 -3.95 28.86 21.48
CA SER A 17 -3.49 27.52 21.83
C SER A 17 -4.61 26.63 22.43
N ALA A 18 -5.53 27.21 23.22
CA ALA A 18 -6.66 26.48 23.81
C ALA A 18 -7.79 26.20 22.80
N PHE A 19 -7.90 26.96 21.71
CA PHE A 19 -8.86 26.72 20.62
C PHE A 19 -8.31 25.82 19.50
N VAL A 20 -6.99 25.64 19.40
CA VAL A 20 -6.36 24.70 18.46
C VAL A 20 -6.25 23.29 19.06
N MET A 21 -6.19 23.16 20.40
CA MET A 21 -6.16 21.87 21.08
C MET A 21 -7.40 20.97 20.88
N PRO A 22 -8.66 21.44 20.78
CA PRO A 22 -9.80 20.55 20.57
C PRO A 22 -9.76 19.91 19.17
N ALA A 23 -9.17 20.58 18.18
CA ALA A 23 -9.04 20.08 16.82
C ALA A 23 -7.89 19.07 16.65
N ILE A 24 -6.90 19.06 17.55
CA ILE A 24 -5.77 18.11 17.55
C ILE A 24 -5.98 16.97 18.57
N ALA A 25 -6.80 17.19 19.62
CA ALA A 25 -7.11 16.15 20.60
C ALA A 25 -8.25 15.22 20.16
N GLN A 26 -9.17 15.68 19.29
CA GLN A 26 -10.21 14.81 18.70
C GLN A 26 -9.70 13.91 17.56
N THR A 27 -8.44 14.05 17.16
CA THR A 27 -7.78 13.24 16.12
C THR A 27 -6.78 12.23 16.69
N ALA A 28 -6.78 12.04 18.02
CA ALA A 28 -5.92 11.09 18.72
C ALA A 28 -6.29 9.62 18.51
N ASP A 29 -7.47 9.33 17.96
CA ASP A 29 -7.78 8.01 17.43
C ASP A 29 -7.41 8.00 15.95
N GLY A 30 -6.82 6.91 15.46
CA GLY A 30 -6.45 6.69 14.05
C GLY A 30 -7.58 6.85 13.02
N GLN A 31 -8.74 7.40 13.40
CA GLN A 31 -9.83 7.96 12.60
C GLN A 31 -9.36 8.83 11.44
N VAL A 32 -8.35 9.71 11.60
CA VAL A 32 -7.90 10.53 10.46
C VAL A 32 -7.12 9.69 9.45
N LEU A 33 -6.22 8.81 9.91
CA LEU A 33 -5.52 7.88 9.02
C LEU A 33 -6.47 6.85 8.39
N SER A 34 -7.46 6.34 9.12
CA SER A 34 -8.47 5.40 8.61
C SER A 34 -9.49 6.07 7.69
N THR A 35 -9.81 7.34 7.91
CA THR A 35 -10.62 8.16 7.00
C THR A 35 -9.85 8.46 5.72
N LEU A 36 -8.56 8.82 5.82
CA LEU A 36 -7.71 8.98 4.63
C LEU A 36 -7.55 7.65 3.89
N GLN A 37 -7.34 6.53 4.58
CA GLN A 37 -7.29 5.20 4.00
C GLN A 37 -8.63 4.83 3.32
N SER A 38 -9.77 5.12 3.95
CA SER A 38 -11.10 4.88 3.39
C SER A 38 -11.39 5.77 2.17
N GLN A 39 -10.99 7.04 2.20
CA GLN A 39 -11.14 7.96 1.07
C GLN A 39 -10.24 7.58 -0.10
N VAL A 40 -9.00 7.17 0.17
CA VAL A 40 -8.09 6.63 -0.85
C VAL A 40 -8.62 5.33 -1.42
N ALA A 41 -9.13 4.40 -0.59
CA ALA A 41 -9.75 3.15 -1.05
C ALA A 41 -11.01 3.40 -1.91
N THR A 42 -11.83 4.39 -1.53
CA THR A 42 -13.06 4.75 -2.27
C THR A 42 -12.71 5.44 -3.60
N ALA A 43 -11.74 6.36 -3.60
CA ALA A 43 -11.24 6.98 -4.84
C ALA A 43 -10.57 5.95 -5.76
N ALA A 44 -9.90 4.95 -5.17
CA ALA A 44 -9.25 3.85 -5.88
C ALA A 44 -10.24 2.88 -6.55
N GLN A 45 -11.45 2.66 -6.01
CA GLN A 45 -12.44 1.75 -6.62
C GLN A 45 -12.90 2.18 -8.02
N GLY A 46 -13.08 3.48 -8.24
CA GLY A 46 -13.41 4.00 -9.58
C GLY A 46 -12.27 3.80 -10.58
N TRP A 47 -11.03 3.94 -10.11
CA TRP A 47 -9.83 3.67 -10.89
C TRP A 47 -9.65 2.17 -11.19
N GLU A 48 -9.88 1.30 -10.21
CA GLU A 48 -9.78 -0.16 -10.38
C GLU A 48 -10.69 -0.64 -11.51
N THR A 49 -11.95 -0.23 -11.49
CA THR A 49 -12.93 -0.60 -12.53
C THR A 49 -12.49 -0.10 -13.91
N THR A 50 -12.06 1.16 -13.99
CA THR A 50 -11.65 1.79 -15.26
C THR A 50 -10.41 1.11 -15.85
N VAL A 51 -9.40 0.85 -15.02
CA VAL A 51 -8.15 0.19 -15.44
C VAL A 51 -8.43 -1.26 -15.83
N MET A 52 -9.26 -1.98 -15.07
CA MET A 52 -9.63 -3.36 -15.41
C MET A 52 -10.43 -3.45 -16.71
N GLN A 53 -11.31 -2.50 -17.00
CA GLN A 53 -12.01 -2.44 -18.28
C GLN A 53 -11.03 -2.21 -19.44
N ALA A 54 -10.07 -1.30 -19.26
CA ALA A 54 -9.01 -1.07 -20.25
C ALA A 54 -8.13 -2.33 -20.45
N ALA A 55 -7.76 -3.02 -19.37
CA ALA A 55 -6.99 -4.26 -19.40
C ALA A 55 -7.75 -5.37 -20.15
N ARG A 56 -9.07 -5.52 -19.92
CA ARG A 56 -9.93 -6.46 -20.66
C ARG A 56 -10.01 -6.13 -22.14
N SER A 57 -10.17 -4.87 -22.49
CA SER A 57 -10.19 -4.43 -23.90
C SER A 57 -8.88 -4.77 -24.60
N LEU A 58 -7.76 -4.38 -23.99
CA LEU A 58 -6.42 -4.67 -24.50
C LEU A 58 -6.18 -6.17 -24.65
N PHE A 59 -6.60 -6.96 -23.66
CA PHE A 59 -6.49 -8.41 -23.67
C PHE A 59 -7.17 -9.03 -24.89
N TRP A 60 -8.43 -8.69 -25.15
CA TRP A 60 -9.18 -9.29 -26.26
C TRP A 60 -8.68 -8.85 -27.63
N ILE A 61 -8.16 -7.63 -27.75
CA ILE A 61 -7.47 -7.18 -28.97
C ILE A 61 -6.24 -8.05 -29.22
N LEU A 62 -5.39 -8.25 -28.21
CA LEU A 62 -4.18 -9.07 -28.32
C LEU A 62 -4.49 -10.55 -28.56
N ALA A 63 -5.49 -11.11 -27.88
CA ALA A 63 -5.93 -12.48 -28.08
C ALA A 63 -6.47 -12.70 -29.50
N GLY A 64 -7.23 -11.74 -30.03
CA GLY A 64 -7.70 -11.76 -31.41
C GLY A 64 -6.54 -11.75 -32.42
N ILE A 65 -5.53 -10.90 -32.19
CA ILE A 65 -4.32 -10.86 -33.02
C ILE A 65 -3.56 -12.19 -32.96
N GLU A 66 -3.36 -12.76 -31.76
CA GLU A 66 -2.68 -14.04 -31.55
C GLU A 66 -3.35 -15.18 -32.34
N VAL A 67 -4.68 -15.28 -32.24
CA VAL A 67 -5.47 -16.29 -32.97
C VAL A 67 -5.43 -16.02 -34.48
N GLY A 68 -5.52 -14.76 -34.90
CA GLY A 68 -5.45 -14.37 -36.31
C GLY A 68 -4.11 -14.76 -36.95
N ILE A 69 -2.99 -14.52 -36.27
CA ILE A 69 -1.65 -14.91 -36.75
C ILE A 69 -1.55 -16.44 -36.87
N ALA A 70 -2.04 -17.18 -35.88
CA ALA A 70 -2.04 -18.64 -35.93
C ALA A 70 -2.88 -19.19 -37.10
N ALA A 71 -4.06 -18.62 -37.33
CA ALA A 71 -4.93 -18.99 -38.44
C ALA A 71 -4.30 -18.71 -39.81
N ILE A 72 -3.63 -17.55 -39.98
CA ILE A 72 -2.90 -17.21 -41.21
C ILE A 72 -1.79 -18.23 -41.48
N TRP A 73 -1.02 -18.60 -40.44
CA TRP A 73 0.04 -19.60 -40.60
C TRP A 73 -0.47 -20.98 -41.03
N LEU A 74 -1.56 -21.45 -40.44
CA LEU A 74 -2.19 -22.71 -40.83
C LEU A 74 -2.73 -22.67 -42.26
N ALA A 75 -3.32 -21.55 -42.67
CA ALA A 75 -3.82 -21.37 -44.02
C ALA A 75 -2.69 -21.40 -45.06
N LEU A 76 -1.58 -20.70 -44.80
CA LEU A 76 -0.41 -20.68 -45.69
C LEU A 76 0.24 -22.06 -45.85
N GLN A 77 0.17 -22.90 -44.83
CA GLN A 77 0.72 -24.25 -44.84
C GLN A 77 -0.24 -25.31 -45.39
N ALA A 78 -1.45 -24.91 -45.82
CA ALA A 78 -2.52 -25.83 -46.22
C ALA A 78 -2.75 -26.95 -45.18
N ALA A 79 -2.76 -26.57 -43.89
CA ALA A 79 -2.85 -27.50 -42.78
C ALA A 79 -4.14 -28.32 -42.79
N SER A 80 -4.07 -29.59 -42.35
CA SER A 80 -5.23 -30.47 -42.22
C SER A 80 -6.20 -29.98 -41.15
N LEU A 81 -7.46 -30.44 -41.19
CA LEU A 81 -8.47 -30.10 -40.17
C LEU A 81 -8.03 -30.49 -38.75
N ASP A 82 -7.32 -31.61 -38.60
CA ASP A 82 -6.79 -32.04 -37.31
C ASP A 82 -5.78 -31.02 -36.74
N ALA A 83 -4.93 -30.44 -37.60
CA ALA A 83 -3.97 -29.41 -37.21
C ALA A 83 -4.67 -28.09 -36.81
N TRP A 84 -5.73 -27.71 -37.55
CA TRP A 84 -6.59 -26.57 -37.18
C TRP A 84 -7.23 -26.76 -35.81
N PHE A 85 -7.80 -27.94 -35.56
CA PHE A 85 -8.43 -28.25 -34.28
C PHE A 85 -7.42 -28.24 -33.13
N ALA A 86 -6.25 -28.87 -33.31
CA ALA A 86 -5.20 -28.90 -32.32
C ALA A 86 -4.71 -27.49 -31.94
N GLU A 87 -4.52 -26.62 -32.93
CA GLU A 87 -4.10 -25.23 -32.68
C GLU A 87 -5.21 -24.43 -31.99
N LEU A 88 -6.47 -24.59 -32.39
CA LEU A 88 -7.60 -23.93 -31.73
C LEU A 88 -7.68 -24.30 -30.25
N VAL A 89 -7.58 -25.60 -29.92
CA VAL A 89 -7.57 -26.08 -28.53
C VAL A 89 -6.40 -25.45 -27.76
N ARG A 90 -5.20 -25.43 -28.33
CA ARG A 90 -4.02 -24.80 -27.71
C ARG A 90 -4.26 -23.32 -27.43
N ARG A 91 -4.87 -22.58 -28.36
CA ARG A 91 -5.16 -21.15 -28.21
C ARG A 91 -6.24 -20.91 -27.17
N ILE A 92 -7.32 -21.69 -27.15
CA ILE A 92 -8.36 -21.60 -26.13
C ILE A 92 -7.78 -21.86 -24.73
N MET A 93 -6.94 -22.87 -24.57
CA MET A 93 -6.29 -23.16 -23.29
C MET A 93 -5.37 -22.01 -22.84
N PHE A 94 -4.56 -21.47 -23.75
CA PHE A 94 -3.68 -20.33 -23.45
C PHE A 94 -4.47 -19.08 -23.07
N VAL A 95 -5.43 -18.67 -23.91
CA VAL A 95 -6.26 -17.49 -23.68
C VAL A 95 -7.10 -17.69 -22.42
N GLY A 96 -7.71 -18.86 -22.23
CA GLY A 96 -8.51 -19.17 -21.05
C GLY A 96 -7.72 -19.06 -19.74
N PHE A 97 -6.47 -19.56 -19.72
CA PHE A 97 -5.59 -19.37 -18.56
C PHE A 97 -5.30 -17.89 -18.30
N PHE A 98 -4.97 -17.09 -19.32
CA PHE A 98 -4.68 -15.68 -19.10
C PHE A 98 -5.92 -14.80 -18.86
N VAL A 99 -7.12 -15.22 -19.29
CA VAL A 99 -8.39 -14.62 -18.85
C VAL A 99 -8.56 -14.85 -17.34
N PHE A 100 -8.31 -16.07 -16.86
CA PHE A 100 -8.35 -16.36 -15.43
C PHE A 100 -7.36 -15.47 -14.65
N VAL A 101 -6.11 -15.35 -15.14
CA VAL A 101 -5.10 -14.47 -14.54
C VAL A 101 -5.52 -12.99 -14.60
N LEU A 102 -6.18 -12.54 -15.67
CA LEU A 102 -6.69 -11.18 -15.78
C LEU A 102 -7.79 -10.88 -14.76
N GLU A 103 -8.73 -11.82 -14.57
CA GLU A 103 -9.88 -11.59 -13.69
C GLU A 103 -9.56 -11.83 -12.21
N GLN A 104 -8.75 -12.84 -11.90
CA GLN A 104 -8.40 -13.22 -10.52
C GLN A 104 -7.06 -12.65 -10.07
N GLY A 105 -6.25 -12.13 -11.00
CA GLY A 105 -4.91 -11.61 -10.73
C GLY A 105 -4.87 -10.51 -9.67
N PRO A 106 -5.75 -9.50 -9.67
CA PRO A 106 -5.73 -8.45 -8.67
C PRO A 106 -5.99 -8.96 -7.26
N ASP A 107 -6.99 -9.83 -7.09
CA ASP A 107 -7.34 -10.41 -5.79
C ASP A 107 -6.26 -11.37 -5.32
N PHE A 108 -5.69 -12.16 -6.23
CA PHE A 108 -4.55 -13.02 -5.94
C PHE A 108 -3.32 -12.20 -5.48
N ALA A 109 -3.00 -11.10 -6.17
CA ALA A 109 -1.89 -10.22 -5.81
C ALA A 109 -2.08 -9.60 -4.42
N LYS A 110 -3.28 -9.10 -4.12
CA LYS A 110 -3.63 -8.58 -2.79
C LYS A 110 -3.50 -9.67 -1.71
N ALA A 111 -3.97 -10.90 -1.99
CA ALA A 111 -3.87 -12.02 -1.06
C ALA A 111 -2.41 -12.42 -0.78
N VAL A 112 -1.56 -12.45 -1.80
CA VAL A 112 -0.11 -12.70 -1.65
C VAL A 112 0.51 -11.67 -0.69
N VAL A 113 0.30 -10.38 -0.96
CA VAL A 113 0.84 -9.30 -0.12
C VAL A 113 0.34 -9.42 1.32
N ASN A 114 -0.96 -9.64 1.51
CA ASN A 114 -1.54 -9.79 2.85
C ASN A 114 -0.95 -10.99 3.60
N SER A 115 -0.75 -12.13 2.93
CA SER A 115 -0.14 -13.32 3.55
C SER A 115 1.31 -13.08 3.97
N LEU A 116 2.07 -12.30 3.19
CA LEU A 116 3.45 -11.97 3.52
C LEU A 116 3.53 -10.99 4.71
N PHE A 117 2.61 -10.02 4.78
CA PHE A 117 2.46 -9.16 5.97
C PHE A 117 2.10 -9.95 7.22
N GLU A 118 1.20 -10.94 7.11
CA GLU A 118 0.83 -11.82 8.23
C GLU A 118 2.02 -12.65 8.73
N ILE A 119 2.82 -13.19 7.81
CA ILE A 119 4.07 -13.89 8.14
C ILE A 119 5.04 -12.95 8.84
N GLY A 120 5.24 -11.73 8.32
CA GLY A 120 6.10 -10.72 8.92
C GLY A 120 5.65 -10.26 10.31
N ALA A 121 4.34 -10.31 10.58
CA ALA A 121 3.78 -9.96 11.88
C ALA A 121 3.92 -11.06 12.94
N GLY A 122 4.33 -12.28 12.57
CA GLY A 122 4.51 -13.40 13.50
C GLY A 122 3.23 -13.79 14.25
N GLY A 123 2.05 -13.60 13.64
CA GLY A 123 0.74 -13.84 14.27
C GLY A 123 0.14 -12.62 14.99
N GLY A 124 0.82 -11.47 14.98
CA GLY A 124 0.25 -10.17 15.37
C GLY A 124 -0.36 -9.41 14.16
N SER A 125 -0.75 -8.15 14.35
CA SER A 125 -1.06 -7.26 13.23
C SER A 125 0.18 -6.47 12.81
N ALA A 126 0.58 -6.52 11.54
CA ALA A 126 1.57 -5.60 10.99
C ALA A 126 0.84 -4.30 10.60
N SER A 127 0.85 -3.31 11.50
CA SER A 127 0.26 -2.00 11.22
C SER A 127 1.19 -0.87 11.63
N PRO A 128 1.19 0.27 10.89
CA PRO A 128 1.96 1.45 11.29
C PRO A 128 1.64 1.93 12.71
N ALA A 129 0.39 1.75 13.14
CA ALA A 129 -0.06 2.08 14.49
C ALA A 129 0.68 1.25 15.55
N ASN A 130 0.94 -0.03 15.30
CA ASN A 130 1.65 -0.88 16.24
C ASN A 130 3.12 -0.46 16.39
N ILE A 131 3.76 -0.01 15.30
CA ILE A 131 5.12 0.54 15.34
C ILE A 131 5.13 1.81 16.19
N PHE A 132 4.21 2.75 15.93
CA PHE A 132 4.12 3.97 16.72
C PHE A 132 3.86 3.69 18.21
N ASN A 133 2.92 2.79 18.51
CA ASN A 133 2.60 2.37 19.87
C ASN A 133 3.77 1.68 20.58
N ALA A 134 4.58 0.89 19.87
CA ALA A 134 5.81 0.33 20.41
C ALA A 134 6.78 1.43 20.82
N GLY A 135 6.91 2.50 20.03
CA GLY A 135 7.70 3.68 20.39
C GLY A 135 7.21 4.37 21.66
N LEU A 136 5.88 4.55 21.80
CA LEU A 136 5.27 5.09 23.02
C LEU A 136 5.48 4.18 24.23
N GLN A 137 5.41 2.86 24.05
CA GLN A 137 5.65 1.89 25.11
C GLN A 137 7.11 1.95 25.60
N VAL A 138 8.08 2.01 24.67
CA VAL A 138 9.50 2.19 25.03
C VAL A 138 9.70 3.49 25.78
N ALA A 139 9.10 4.60 25.32
CA ALA A 139 9.16 5.88 26.02
C ALA A 139 8.52 5.80 27.42
N SER A 140 7.40 5.10 27.57
CA SER A 140 6.74 4.90 28.87
C SER A 140 7.64 4.15 29.86
N VAL A 141 8.28 3.06 29.42
CA VAL A 141 9.21 2.27 30.26
C VAL A 141 10.45 3.10 30.63
N MET A 142 10.91 3.97 29.75
CA MET A 142 12.00 4.91 30.06
C MET A 142 11.58 5.97 31.08
N SER A 143 10.33 6.44 31.01
CA SER A 143 9.79 7.46 31.92
C SER A 143 9.73 6.97 33.36
N GLU A 144 9.50 5.67 33.59
CA GLU A 144 9.50 5.07 34.94
C GLU A 144 10.87 5.17 35.64
N LYS A 145 11.95 5.30 34.86
CA LYS A 145 13.33 5.41 35.37
C LYS A 145 13.77 6.85 35.59
N VAL A 146 12.92 7.83 35.24
CA VAL A 146 13.21 9.25 35.43
C VAL A 146 12.79 9.65 36.84
N GLN A 147 13.77 9.86 37.72
CA GLN A 147 13.54 10.37 39.07
C GLN A 147 14.10 11.78 39.19
N PHE A 148 13.24 12.73 39.56
CA PHE A 148 13.64 14.11 39.84
C PHE A 148 13.67 14.31 41.36
N GLY A 149 14.79 14.79 41.89
CA GLY A 149 14.97 14.96 43.34
C GLY A 149 16.13 15.89 43.69
N LEU A 150 16.11 16.47 44.89
CA LEU A 150 17.21 17.30 45.39
C LEU A 150 18.50 16.50 45.69
N PHE A 151 18.37 15.18 45.85
CA PHE A 151 19.46 14.23 46.10
C PHE A 151 19.71 13.26 44.93
N GLU A 152 18.96 13.41 43.84
CA GLU A 152 19.07 12.58 42.64
C GLU A 152 19.90 13.27 41.56
N ASP A 153 20.43 12.48 40.62
CA ASP A 153 21.21 13.00 39.51
C ASP A 153 20.29 13.60 38.43
N ASN A 154 19.89 14.85 38.64
CA ASN A 154 19.01 15.61 37.75
C ASN A 154 19.57 15.74 36.32
N ALA A 155 20.89 15.59 36.12
CA ALA A 155 21.48 15.57 34.79
C ALA A 155 21.13 14.29 34.01
N LEU A 156 21.12 13.13 34.68
CA LEU A 156 20.68 11.86 34.09
C LEU A 156 19.18 11.86 33.78
N ALA A 157 18.36 12.47 34.66
CA ALA A 157 16.93 12.62 34.44
C ALA A 157 16.62 13.48 33.19
N ILE A 158 17.33 14.60 33.00
CA ILE A 158 17.20 15.45 31.81
C ILE A 158 17.64 14.69 30.55
N ALA A 159 18.76 13.96 30.61
CA ALA A 159 19.23 13.16 29.48
C ALA A 159 18.23 12.06 29.08
N ALA A 160 17.61 11.39 30.05
CA ALA A 160 16.58 10.39 29.82
C ALA A 160 15.33 10.98 29.14
N VAL A 161 14.91 12.19 29.53
CA VAL A 161 13.80 12.91 28.86
C VAL A 161 14.13 13.22 27.41
N PHE A 162 15.34 13.70 27.12
CA PHE A 162 15.77 13.92 25.73
C PHE A 162 15.80 12.62 24.92
N ALA A 163 16.29 11.53 25.51
CA ALA A 163 16.33 10.23 24.87
C ALA A 163 14.90 9.70 24.55
N MET A 164 13.94 9.90 25.45
CA MET A 164 12.53 9.54 25.20
C MET A 164 11.94 10.29 23.99
N VAL A 165 12.19 11.59 23.89
CA VAL A 165 11.72 12.39 22.74
C VAL A 165 12.31 11.87 21.43
N ILE A 166 13.61 11.54 21.42
CA ILE A 166 14.28 10.98 20.24
C ILE A 166 13.67 9.64 19.85
N VAL A 167 13.44 8.74 20.81
CA VAL A 167 12.82 7.43 20.56
C VAL A 167 11.44 7.58 19.92
N VAL A 168 10.56 8.44 20.49
CA VAL A 168 9.23 8.66 19.93
C VAL A 168 9.30 9.20 18.51
N ILE A 169 10.20 10.15 18.22
CA ILE A 169 10.40 10.69 16.87
C ILE A 169 10.88 9.59 15.90
N SER A 170 11.86 8.77 16.31
CA SER A 170 12.38 7.68 15.49
C SER A 170 11.30 6.66 15.13
N PHE A 171 10.51 6.20 16.11
CA PHE A 171 9.41 5.26 15.85
C PHE A 171 8.29 5.88 15.01
N SER A 172 8.03 7.18 15.19
CA SER A 172 7.07 7.92 14.35
C SER A 172 7.52 7.99 12.89
N LEU A 173 8.81 8.22 12.64
CA LEU A 173 9.37 8.21 11.29
C LEU A 173 9.27 6.83 10.63
N VAL A 174 9.57 5.76 11.37
CA VAL A 174 9.41 4.39 10.85
C VAL A 174 7.95 4.10 10.52
N ALA A 175 7.01 4.47 11.40
CA ALA A 175 5.58 4.33 11.13
C ALA A 175 5.14 5.11 9.89
N ALA A 176 5.64 6.34 9.70
CA ALA A 176 5.32 7.17 8.52
C ALA A 176 5.86 6.55 7.22
N ILE A 177 7.08 6.02 7.22
CA ILE A 177 7.65 5.30 6.07
C ILE A 177 6.81 4.06 5.76
N PHE A 178 6.37 3.32 6.78
CA PHE A 178 5.55 2.14 6.58
C PHE A 178 4.19 2.48 5.94
N VAL A 179 3.54 3.57 6.35
CA VAL A 179 2.33 4.08 5.66
C VAL A 179 2.61 4.40 4.20
N ALA A 180 3.73 5.06 3.90
CA ALA A 180 4.09 5.42 2.52
C ALA A 180 4.25 4.17 1.64
N VAL A 181 4.91 3.12 2.15
CA VAL A 181 5.05 1.83 1.45
C VAL A 181 3.70 1.16 1.22
N MET A 182 2.80 1.17 2.20
CA MET A 182 1.44 0.62 2.02
C MET A 182 0.69 1.35 0.91
N VAL A 183 0.78 2.68 0.85
CA VAL A 183 0.14 3.47 -0.21
C VAL A 183 0.77 3.19 -1.57
N GLU A 184 2.10 3.11 -1.65
CA GLU A 184 2.81 2.75 -2.88
C GLU A 184 2.37 1.39 -3.40
N MET A 185 2.22 0.40 -2.53
CA MET A 185 1.71 -0.93 -2.86
C MET A 185 0.31 -0.86 -3.47
N TYR A 186 -0.62 -0.15 -2.83
CA TYR A 186 -1.99 -0.02 -3.33
C TYR A 186 -2.02 0.65 -4.71
N VAL A 187 -1.30 1.76 -4.87
CA VAL A 187 -1.24 2.48 -6.15
C VAL A 187 -0.54 1.66 -7.22
N GLY A 188 0.56 0.98 -6.87
CA GLY A 188 1.35 0.15 -7.77
C GLY A 188 0.58 -1.08 -8.26
N LEU A 189 -0.12 -1.80 -7.37
CA LEU A 189 -0.98 -2.91 -7.75
C LEU A 189 -2.17 -2.44 -8.59
N LEU A 190 -2.75 -1.27 -8.31
CA LEU A 190 -3.84 -0.74 -9.12
C LEU A 190 -3.38 -0.31 -10.52
N ALA A 191 -2.29 0.46 -10.60
CA ALA A 191 -1.72 0.88 -11.88
C ALA A 191 -1.21 -0.31 -12.69
N GLY A 192 -0.65 -1.32 -12.02
CA GLY A 192 -0.12 -2.53 -12.62
C GLY A 192 -1.18 -3.43 -13.26
N MET A 193 -2.47 -3.31 -12.92
CA MET A 193 -3.54 -4.15 -13.48
C MET A 193 -3.62 -4.07 -15.02
N ILE A 194 -3.20 -2.96 -15.63
CA ILE A 194 -3.12 -2.85 -17.09
C ILE A 194 -2.17 -3.88 -17.71
N MET A 195 -1.12 -4.28 -16.98
CA MET A 195 -0.16 -5.29 -17.43
C MET A 195 -0.78 -6.68 -17.50
N LEU A 196 -1.82 -6.98 -16.71
CA LEU A 196 -2.57 -8.22 -16.84
C LEU A 196 -3.26 -8.30 -18.21
N GLY A 197 -3.72 -7.17 -18.76
CA GLY A 197 -4.30 -7.09 -20.09
C GLY A 197 -3.34 -7.50 -21.20
N LEU A 198 -2.03 -7.30 -21.00
CA LEU A 198 -0.99 -7.76 -21.92
C LEU A 198 -0.84 -9.30 -21.94
N GLY A 199 -1.54 -10.04 -21.07
CA GLY A 199 -1.59 -11.51 -21.09
C GLY A 199 -2.28 -12.11 -22.31
N GLY A 200 -2.98 -11.32 -23.14
CA GLY A 200 -3.78 -11.81 -24.26
C GLY A 200 -2.98 -12.45 -25.40
N SER A 201 -1.68 -12.17 -25.49
CA SER A 201 -0.81 -12.70 -26.54
C SER A 201 0.43 -13.38 -25.95
N SER A 202 0.93 -14.40 -26.64
CA SER A 202 2.14 -15.12 -26.22
C SER A 202 3.40 -14.25 -26.29
N PHE A 203 3.38 -13.17 -27.06
CA PHE A 203 4.46 -12.19 -27.20
C PHE A 203 4.54 -11.19 -26.05
N THR A 204 3.43 -10.96 -25.34
CA THR A 204 3.33 -9.91 -24.30
C THR A 204 3.02 -10.45 -22.91
N LYS A 205 2.80 -11.77 -22.78
CA LYS A 205 2.46 -12.45 -21.52
C LYS A 205 3.43 -12.19 -20.37
N ASP A 206 4.70 -11.91 -20.67
CA ASP A 206 5.73 -11.66 -19.64
C ASP A 206 5.41 -10.43 -18.79
N PHE A 207 4.67 -9.46 -19.32
CA PHE A 207 4.20 -8.31 -18.54
C PHE A 207 3.12 -8.71 -17.52
N ALA A 208 2.19 -9.58 -17.89
CA ALA A 208 1.18 -10.10 -16.97
C ALA A 208 1.82 -10.94 -15.85
N VAL A 209 2.88 -11.70 -16.16
CA VAL A 209 3.65 -12.42 -15.14
C VAL A 209 4.38 -11.45 -14.20
N ARG A 210 4.99 -10.39 -14.74
CA ARG A 210 5.68 -9.37 -13.93
C ARG A 210 4.77 -8.66 -12.94
N TYR A 211 3.48 -8.49 -13.28
CA TYR A 211 2.49 -7.99 -12.33
C TYR A 211 2.39 -8.90 -11.09
N LEU A 212 2.31 -10.21 -11.30
CA LEU A 212 2.24 -11.18 -10.19
C LEU A 212 3.55 -11.18 -9.40
N VAL A 213 4.70 -11.14 -10.07
CA VAL A 213 6.02 -11.06 -9.41
C VAL A 213 6.15 -9.79 -8.57
N TYR A 214 5.66 -8.65 -9.07
CA TYR A 214 5.65 -7.40 -8.33
C TYR A 214 4.88 -7.50 -7.00
N ALA A 215 3.75 -8.23 -6.97
CA ALA A 215 3.02 -8.47 -5.73
C ALA A 215 3.87 -9.19 -4.67
N PHE A 216 4.69 -10.17 -5.07
CA PHE A 216 5.65 -10.81 -4.16
C PHE A 216 6.76 -9.84 -3.74
N SER A 217 7.30 -9.06 -4.68
CA SER A 217 8.38 -8.10 -4.39
C SER A 217 7.98 -7.01 -3.39
N VAL A 218 6.71 -6.62 -3.36
CA VAL A 218 6.21 -5.58 -2.45
C VAL A 218 5.80 -6.13 -1.09
N GLY A 219 5.39 -7.41 -1.03
CA GLY A 219 5.01 -8.04 0.23
C GLY A 219 6.18 -8.47 1.12
N MET A 220 7.38 -8.65 0.56
CA MET A 220 8.62 -8.99 1.29
C MET A 220 9.29 -7.75 1.89
#